data_AF-A0A8J7K2G9-F1
#
_entry.id   AF-A0A8J7K2G9-F1
#
_cell.length_a   1.000
_cell.length_b   1.000
_cell.length_c   1.000
_cell.angle_alpha   90.00
_cell.angle_beta   90.00
_cell.angle_gamma   90.00
#
_symmetry.space_group_name_H-M   'P 1'
#
loop_
_entity.id
_entity.type
_entity.pdbx_description
1 polymer ?
#
loop_
_entity_poly.entity_id
_entity_poly.type
_entity_poly.pdbx_seq_one_letter_code
_entity_poly.pdbx_strand_id
1 'polypeptide(L)' 'MKLKLLPLLNAFVKKLSPEIQAKIIEKLETLAEVPRPAGVRKLKGEDNLYRVRSGDYRIIYNQVNSTA' A
#
# COMPACT_ATOMS: atom_id res chain seq x y z
N MET A 1 -11.11 -8.93 -2.57
CA MET A 1 -9.77 -9.30 -2.05
C MET A 1 -9.61 -8.63 -0.68
N LYS A 2 -9.28 -9.36 0.40
CA LYS A 2 -9.14 -8.74 1.74
C LYS A 2 -7.76 -8.12 1.88
N LEU A 3 -7.68 -6.79 1.94
CA LEU A 3 -6.45 -6.08 2.27
C LEU A 3 -6.18 -6.19 3.78
N LYS A 4 -5.12 -6.89 4.17
CA LYS A 4 -4.72 -7.01 5.58
C LYS A 4 -3.72 -5.91 5.91
N LEU A 5 -4.20 -4.85 6.56
CA LEU A 5 -3.34 -3.78 7.05
C LEU A 5 -2.63 -4.25 8.33
N LEU A 6 -1.32 -4.02 8.43
CA LEU A 6 -0.58 -4.28 9.67
C LEU A 6 -1.08 -3.31 10.75
N PRO A 7 -1.25 -3.75 12.02
CA PRO A 7 -1.70 -2.87 13.10
C PRO A 7 -0.81 -1.63 13.29
N LEU A 8 0.48 -1.75 12.97
CA LEU A 8 1.43 -0.63 12.96
C LEU A 8 1.04 0.48 11.96
N LEU A 9 0.44 0.12 10.82
CA LEU A 9 0.02 1.07 9.80
C LEU A 9 -1.11 1.96 10.31
N ASN A 10 -2.08 1.41 11.05
CA ASN A 10 -3.17 2.20 11.63
C ASN A 10 -2.65 3.22 12.66
N ALA A 11 -1.72 2.82 13.52
CA ALA A 11 -1.12 3.74 14.48
C ALA A 11 -0.26 4.82 13.79
N PHE A 12 0.43 4.47 12.70
CA PHE A 12 1.20 5.42 11.90
C PHE A 12 0.30 6.44 11.19
N VAL A 13 -0.71 5.98 10.44
CA VAL A 13 -1.62 6.84 9.68
C VAL A 13 -2.34 7.82 10.60
N LYS A 14 -2.79 7.38 11.78
CA LYS A 14 -3.44 8.25 12.79
C LYS A 14 -2.57 9.42 13.28
N LYS A 15 -1.24 9.35 13.14
CA LYS A 15 -0.32 10.43 13.54
C LYS A 15 -0.09 11.47 12.43
N LEU A 16 -0.60 11.24 11.23
CA LEU A 16 -0.40 12.13 10.07
C LEU A 16 -1.51 13.19 10.00
N SER A 17 -1.29 14.26 9.23
CA SER A 17 -2.36 15.25 9.01
C SER A 17 -3.56 14.62 8.28
N PRO A 18 -4.78 15.16 8.46
CA PRO A 18 -5.98 14.62 7.82
C PRO A 18 -5.86 14.48 6.29
N GLU A 19 -5.20 15.43 5.64
CA GLU A 19 -4.95 15.42 4.20
C GLU A 19 -4.07 14.26 3.76
N ILE A 20 -3.02 13.96 4.53
CA ILE A 20 -2.12 12.84 4.25
C ILE A 20 -2.84 11.51 4.52
N GLN A 21 -3.66 11.46 5.58
CA GLN A 21 -4.47 10.28 5.87
C GLN A 21 -5.39 9.95 4.70
N ALA A 22 -6.13 10.93 4.18
CA ALA A 22 -7.01 10.75 3.03
C ALA A 22 -6.25 10.21 1.81
N LYS A 23 -5.10 10.81 1.46
CA LYS A 23 -4.26 10.36 0.32
C LYS A 23 -3.73 8.93 0.49
N ILE A 24 -3.41 8.53 1.71
CA ILE A 24 -2.96 7.15 1.98
C ILE A 24 -4.13 6.18 1.85
N ILE A 25 -5.29 6.51 2.44
CA ILE A 25 -6.49 5.67 2.41
C ILE A 25 -6.95 5.45 0.96
N GLU A 26 -7.11 6.52 0.18
CA GLU A 26 -7.49 6.46 -1.24
C GLU A 26 -6.53 5.54 -2.03
N LYS A 27 -5.22 5.63 -1.74
CA LYS A 27 -4.23 4.79 -2.38
C LYS A 27 -4.35 3.33 -1.97
N LEU A 28 -4.63 3.05 -0.71
CA LEU A 28 -4.85 1.69 -0.21
C LEU A 28 -6.11 1.07 -0.79
N GLU A 29 -7.20 1.83 -0.93
CA GLU A 29 -8.44 1.40 -1.58
C GLU A 29 -8.18 1.05 -3.05
N THR A 30 -7.46 1.93 -3.77
CA THR A 30 -7.04 1.64 -5.15
C THR A 30 -6.23 0.34 -5.24
N LEU A 31 -5.30 0.11 -4.30
CA LEU A 31 -4.49 -1.12 -4.26
C LEU A 31 -5.30 -2.36 -3.88
N ALA A 32 -6.41 -2.21 -3.17
CA ALA A 32 -7.30 -3.32 -2.82
C ALA A 32 -8.10 -3.81 -4.03
N GLU A 33 -8.53 -2.88 -4.89
CA GLU A 33 -9.29 -3.18 -6.12
C GLU A 33 -8.40 -3.58 -7.28
N VAL A 34 -7.36 -2.78 -7.53
CA VAL A 34 -6.37 -2.99 -8.58
C VAL A 34 -5.02 -3.14 -7.90
N PRO A 35 -4.55 -4.38 -7.65
CA PRO A 35 -3.33 -4.60 -6.88
C PRO A 35 -2.03 -4.13 -7.54
N ARG A 36 -2.06 -3.79 -8.84
CA ARG A 36 -0.92 -3.26 -9.60
C ARG A 36 -1.38 -2.09 -10.49
N PRO A 37 -1.79 -0.95 -9.90
CA PRO A 37 -2.16 0.22 -10.67
C PRO A 37 -0.90 0.86 -11.27
N ALA A 38 -1.10 1.75 -12.24
CA ALA A 38 -0.01 2.50 -12.85
C ALA A 38 0.85 3.22 -11.80
N GLY A 39 2.17 3.14 -11.94
CA GLY A 39 3.13 3.77 -11.02
C GLY A 39 3.62 2.89 -9.88
N VAL A 40 3.11 1.65 -9.75
CA VAL A 40 3.73 0.64 -8.89
C VAL A 40 5.04 0.14 -9.50
N ARG A 41 6.07 -0.02 -8.66
CA ARG A 41 7.33 -0.65 -9.06
C ARG A 41 7.64 -1.82 -8.14
N LYS A 42 8.03 -2.96 -8.73
CA LYS A 42 8.58 -4.10 -7.98
C LYS A 42 9.93 -3.71 -7.39
N LEU A 43 10.17 -4.04 -6.12
CA LEU A 43 11.48 -3.86 -5.50
C LEU A 43 12.42 -4.98 -6.00
N LYS A 44 13.66 -4.61 -6.35
CA LYS A 44 14.66 -5.59 -6.79
C LYS A 44 15.12 -6.42 -5.58
N GLY A 45 15.30 -7.73 -5.77
CA GLY A 45 15.82 -8.64 -4.74
C GLY A 45 14.77 -9.26 -3.83
N GLU A 46 13.49 -8.92 -3.99
CA GLU A 46 12.42 -9.42 -3.12
C GLU A 46 11.31 -10.10 -3.93
N ASP A 47 10.93 -11.30 -3.48
CA ASP A 47 9.85 -12.08 -4.07
C ASP A 47 8.52 -11.51 -3.60
N ASN A 48 7.95 -10.64 -4.44
CA ASN A 48 6.60 -10.07 -4.33
C ASN A 48 6.47 -8.80 -3.49
N LEU A 49 7.57 -8.08 -3.23
CA LEU A 49 7.48 -6.72 -2.68
C LEU A 49 7.35 -5.65 -3.77
N TYR A 50 6.38 -4.78 -3.57
CA TYR A 50 6.02 -3.69 -4.46
C TYR A 50 6.03 -2.37 -3.70
N ARG A 51 6.29 -1.28 -4.42
CA ARG A 51 6.29 0.08 -3.88
C ARG A 51 5.44 1.00 -4.75
N VAL A 52 4.63 1.82 -4.10
CA VAL A 52 3.92 2.94 -4.72
C VAL A 52 4.20 4.25 -3.98
N ARG A 53 4.21 5.37 -4.71
CA ARG A 53 4.35 6.71 -4.14
C ARG A 53 2.95 7.30 -3.89
N SER A 54 2.75 7.89 -2.70
CA SER A 54 1.57 8.68 -2.36
C SER A 54 2.05 10.01 -1.76
N GLY A 55 2.17 11.03 -2.62
CA GLY A 55 2.79 12.31 -2.24
C GLY A 55 4.23 12.12 -1.73
N ASP A 56 4.46 12.50 -0.48
CA ASP A 56 5.75 12.40 0.19
C ASP A 56 6.03 11.01 0.79
N TYR A 57 5.01 10.15 0.85
CA TYR A 57 5.10 8.83 1.45
C TYR A 57 5.29 7.73 0.41
N ARG A 58 5.90 6.63 0.84
CA ARG A 58 6.06 5.40 0.05
C ARG A 58 5.31 4.28 0.77
N ILE A 59 4.38 3.66 0.06
CA ILE A 59 3.67 2.48 0.55
C ILE A 59 4.38 1.27 -0.05
N ILE A 60 4.90 0.41 0.83
CA ILE A 60 5.49 -0.87 0.45
C ILE A 60 4.50 -1.95 0.84
N TYR A 61 4.17 -2.84 -0.09
CA TYR A 61 3.22 -3.91 0.15
C TYR A 61 3.68 -5.20 -0.54
N ASN A 62 3.27 -6.32 0.04
CA ASN A 62 3.49 -7.64 -0.54
C ASN A 62 2.19 -8.11 -1.18
N GLN A 63 2.29 -8.75 -2.36
CA GLN A 63 1.21 -9.55 -2.89
C GLN A 63 1.44 -11.03 -2.56
N VAL A 64 0.64 -11.54 -1.64
CA VAL A 64 0.50 -12.99 -1.50
C VAL A 64 -0.36 -13.45 -2.66
N ASN A 65 0.24 -14.05 -3.68
CA ASN A 65 -0.51 -14.77 -4.70
C ASN A 65 -1.17 -15.96 -3.99
N SER A 66 -2.48 -15.90 -3.76
CA SER A 66 -3.25 -17.07 -3.35
C SER A 66 -3.33 -17.99 -4.57
N THR A 67 -2.29 -18.79 -4.76
CA THR A 67 -2.30 -19.89 -5.72
C THR A 67 -2.81 -21.11 -4.96
N ALA A 68 -4.04 -21.51 -5.32
CA ALA A 68 -4.79 -22.72 -4.94
C ALA A 68 -5.08 -22.95 -3.45
#